data_AF-A0A962V7C2-F1
#
_entry.id   AF-A0A962V7C2-F1
#
_cell.length_a   1.000
_cell.length_b   1.000
_cell.length_c   1.000
_cell.angle_alpha   90.00
_cell.angle_beta   90.00
_cell.angle_gamma   90.00
#
_symmetry.space_group_name_H-M   'P 1'
#
loop_
_entity.id
_entity.type
_entity.pdbx_description
1 polymer ?
#
loop_
_entity_poly.entity_id
_entity_poly.type
_entity_poly.pdbx_seq_one_letter_code
_entity_poly.pdbx_strand_id
1 'polypeptide(L)'
;MSRLQEFRKGLDFRSATSLRNLGGVVIFLANALSSYLFFVEYGGLAFDRFGQGATLVAGLWGFTVVDLAYMFWHRLKMHDAETVSQVTTAKWMFVALFITSVCISGLYFGMATLQVLFEVSEGAMWYLNLFALIFLTAPVIVNIVGYHHYFTNSLAAQQQKKRAEIRQLMADTQLAEDERLADLEVEDRERALADFRPLIQDQRDNEFRRRLEELTGLQIDTPRQLPSMAASQPNEVRGLRDAGEGGERPNS
;
A
#
# COMPACT_ATOMS: atom_id res chain seq x y z
N MET A 1 31.20 7.98 -34.92
CA MET A 1 31.44 8.16 -33.48
C MET A 1 31.95 6.85 -32.91
N SER A 2 33.13 6.83 -32.28
CA SER A 2 33.88 5.60 -32.00
C SER A 2 33.56 5.04 -30.61
N ARG A 3 33.57 3.69 -30.47
CA ARG A 3 33.35 2.95 -29.21
C ARG A 3 34.22 3.42 -28.03
N LEU A 4 35.35 4.08 -28.31
CA LEU A 4 36.22 4.67 -27.29
C LEU A 4 35.61 5.91 -26.60
N GLN A 5 34.73 6.66 -27.28
CA GLN A 5 34.01 7.78 -26.67
C GLN A 5 32.88 7.30 -25.73
N GLU A 6 32.23 6.18 -26.05
CA GLU A 6 31.24 5.55 -25.15
C GLU A 6 31.89 4.93 -23.91
N PHE A 7 33.03 4.24 -24.08
CA PHE A 7 33.76 3.65 -22.96
C PHE A 7 34.28 4.70 -21.97
N ARG A 8 34.81 5.83 -22.48
CA ARG A 8 35.26 6.95 -21.64
C ARG A 8 34.10 7.60 -20.87
N LYS A 9 32.96 7.85 -21.55
CA LYS A 9 31.74 8.37 -20.88
C LYS A 9 31.22 7.42 -19.80
N GLY A 10 31.30 6.10 -20.01
CA GLY A 10 30.90 5.10 -19.03
C GLY A 10 31.80 5.05 -17.78
N LEU A 11 33.11 5.23 -17.95
CA LEU A 11 34.08 5.32 -16.85
C LEU A 11 33.92 6.60 -16.03
N ASP A 12 33.73 7.74 -16.70
CA ASP A 12 33.54 9.05 -16.05
C ASP A 12 32.22 9.10 -15.25
N PHE A 13 31.16 8.45 -15.72
CA PHE A 13 29.88 8.38 -15.02
C PHE A 13 29.94 7.52 -13.74
N ARG A 14 30.65 6.38 -13.81
CA ARG A 14 30.85 5.50 -12.65
C ARG A 14 31.78 6.11 -11.60
N SER A 15 32.87 6.77 -12.02
CA SER A 15 33.80 7.43 -11.10
C SER A 15 33.16 8.65 -10.41
N ALA A 16 32.39 9.47 -11.13
CA ALA A 16 31.68 10.62 -10.57
C ALA A 16 30.61 10.20 -9.54
N THR A 17 29.88 9.11 -9.82
CA THR A 17 28.88 8.58 -8.89
C THR A 17 29.54 7.98 -7.64
N SER A 18 30.67 7.28 -7.80
CA SER A 18 31.43 6.71 -6.69
C SER A 18 32.05 7.79 -5.79
N LEU A 19 32.65 8.84 -6.37
CA LEU A 19 33.25 9.95 -5.63
C LEU A 19 32.18 10.76 -4.88
N ARG A 20 31.02 10.99 -5.48
CA ARG A 20 29.89 11.67 -4.83
C ARG A 20 29.39 10.89 -3.60
N ASN A 21 29.28 9.56 -3.74
CA ASN A 21 28.82 8.71 -2.64
C ASN A 21 29.86 8.64 -1.51
N LEU A 22 31.15 8.52 -1.84
CA LEU A 22 32.25 8.55 -0.85
C LEU A 22 32.31 9.89 -0.11
N GLY A 23 32.25 11.00 -0.84
CA GLY A 23 32.24 12.34 -0.22
C GLY A 23 31.05 12.50 0.74
N GLY A 24 29.86 12.03 0.35
CA GLY A 24 28.69 12.04 1.23
C GLY A 24 28.88 11.23 2.50
N VAL A 25 29.47 10.03 2.42
CA VAL A 25 29.76 9.20 3.60
C VAL A 25 30.78 9.85 4.52
N VAL A 26 31.84 10.46 3.98
CA VAL A 26 32.85 11.15 4.79
C VAL A 26 32.24 12.35 5.51
N ILE A 27 31.46 13.18 4.82
CA ILE A 27 30.77 14.32 5.43
C ILE A 27 29.80 13.86 6.52
N PHE A 28 29.04 12.79 6.24
CA PHE A 28 28.15 12.17 7.23
C PHE A 28 28.91 11.73 8.47
N LEU A 29 30.00 10.97 8.31
CA LEU A 29 30.79 10.44 9.42
C LEU A 29 31.44 11.55 10.24
N ALA A 30 31.97 12.59 9.59
CA ALA A 30 32.56 13.73 10.27
C ALA A 30 31.51 14.45 11.15
N ASN A 31 30.31 14.68 10.61
CA ASN A 31 29.22 15.34 11.31
C ASN A 31 28.60 14.46 12.43
N ALA A 32 28.51 13.15 12.21
CA ALA A 32 28.10 12.20 13.22
C ALA A 32 29.13 12.09 14.36
N LEU A 33 30.43 12.13 14.04
CA LEU A 33 31.49 12.12 15.03
C LEU A 33 31.49 13.38 15.88
N SER A 34 31.29 14.56 15.30
CA SER A 34 31.16 15.80 16.08
C SER A 34 29.93 15.80 16.99
N SER A 35 28.80 15.27 16.51
CA SER A 35 27.60 15.11 17.33
C SER A 35 27.83 14.14 18.49
N TYR A 36 28.47 12.99 18.23
CA TYR A 36 28.88 12.05 19.27
C TYR A 36 29.76 12.72 20.34
N LEU A 37 30.82 13.42 19.92
CA LEU A 37 31.77 14.07 20.83
C LEU A 37 31.10 15.18 21.65
N PHE A 38 30.17 15.93 21.05
CA PHE A 38 29.38 16.93 21.77
C PHE A 38 28.64 16.32 22.97
N PHE A 39 27.96 15.19 22.78
CA PHE A 39 27.20 14.55 23.85
C PHE A 39 28.09 13.78 24.83
N VAL A 40 29.27 13.30 24.42
CA VAL A 40 30.27 12.78 25.36
C VAL A 40 30.71 13.87 26.34
N GLU A 41 30.96 15.08 25.83
CA GLU A 41 31.47 16.20 26.63
C GLU A 41 30.37 16.83 27.52
N TYR A 42 29.19 17.09 26.95
CA TYR A 42 28.15 17.89 27.61
C TYR A 42 26.90 17.11 28.02
N GLY A 43 26.72 15.87 27.53
CA GLY A 43 25.50 15.08 27.71
C GLY A 43 25.51 14.12 28.90
N GLY A 44 26.67 13.92 29.55
CA GLY A 44 26.85 12.90 30.60
C GLY A 44 25.86 13.03 31.78
N LEU A 45 25.46 14.26 32.14
CA LEU A 45 24.52 14.52 33.24
C LEU A 45 23.15 13.84 33.04
N ALA A 46 22.68 13.68 31.81
CA ALA A 46 21.41 13.00 31.53
C ALA A 46 21.48 11.49 31.84
N PHE A 47 22.69 10.93 31.90
CA PHE A 47 22.95 9.50 32.05
C PHE A 47 23.77 9.18 33.29
N ASP A 48 23.79 10.07 34.30
CA ASP A 48 24.62 9.93 35.51
C ASP A 48 24.43 8.57 36.23
N ARG A 49 23.22 7.99 36.13
CA ARG A 49 22.91 6.65 36.65
C ARG A 49 23.75 5.51 36.06
N PHE A 50 24.39 5.72 34.91
CA PHE A 50 25.29 4.76 34.27
C PHE A 50 26.75 4.87 34.78
N GLY A 51 27.01 5.77 35.73
CA GLY A 51 28.32 5.92 36.37
C GLY A 51 29.42 6.26 35.37
N GLN A 52 30.52 5.51 35.38
CA GLN A 52 31.67 5.74 34.49
C GLN A 52 31.33 5.63 32.99
N GLY A 53 30.23 4.97 32.64
CA GLY A 53 29.75 4.85 31.26
C GLY A 53 28.85 5.98 30.79
N ALA A 54 28.47 6.94 31.66
CA ALA A 54 27.45 7.95 31.36
C ALA A 54 27.76 8.78 30.10
N THR A 55 29.01 9.21 29.94
CA THR A 55 29.45 10.03 28.80
C THR A 55 29.43 9.24 27.48
N LEU A 56 29.91 8.00 27.49
CA LEU A 56 29.87 7.12 26.32
C LEU A 56 28.43 6.81 25.90
N VAL A 57 27.55 6.54 26.87
CA VAL A 57 26.12 6.32 26.62
C VAL A 57 25.48 7.58 26.04
N ALA A 58 25.77 8.76 26.58
CA ALA A 58 25.27 10.02 26.06
C ALA A 58 25.69 10.25 24.60
N GLY A 59 26.98 10.00 24.28
CA GLY A 59 27.50 10.05 22.93
C GLY A 59 26.76 9.13 21.97
N LEU A 60 26.65 7.84 22.31
CA LEU A 60 25.97 6.83 21.50
C LEU A 60 24.48 7.16 21.32
N TRP A 61 23.84 7.64 22.38
CA TRP A 61 22.44 8.03 22.36
C TRP A 61 22.20 9.23 21.45
N GLY A 62 23.00 10.28 21.59
CA GLY A 62 22.94 11.46 20.72
C GLY A 62 23.14 11.11 19.24
N PHE A 63 24.18 10.33 18.93
CA PHE A 63 24.41 9.80 17.59
C PHE A 63 23.20 9.01 17.05
N THR A 64 22.59 8.17 17.89
CA THR A 64 21.45 7.34 17.45
C THR A 64 20.20 8.17 17.20
N VAL A 65 19.85 9.05 18.13
CA VAL A 65 18.59 9.80 18.10
C VAL A 65 18.62 10.97 17.10
N VAL A 66 19.81 11.48 16.78
CA VAL A 66 19.97 12.55 15.81
C VAL A 66 20.41 11.98 14.47
N ASP A 67 21.62 11.39 14.41
CA ASP A 67 22.26 11.05 13.13
C ASP A 67 21.66 9.81 12.47
N LEU A 68 21.52 8.72 13.21
CA LEU A 68 20.87 7.52 12.68
C LEU A 68 19.39 7.76 12.41
N ALA A 69 18.74 8.57 13.24
CA ALA A 69 17.33 8.90 13.07
C ALA A 69 17.06 9.66 11.76
N TYR A 70 17.86 10.67 11.40
CA TYR A 70 17.61 11.33 10.11
C TYR A 70 17.91 10.41 8.92
N MET A 71 18.89 9.49 9.03
CA MET A 71 19.10 8.46 8.00
C MET A 71 17.90 7.53 7.88
N PHE A 72 17.30 7.15 9.02
CA PHE A 72 16.07 6.38 9.07
C PHE A 72 14.92 7.11 8.36
N TRP A 73 14.71 8.39 8.65
CA TRP A 73 13.70 9.21 7.97
C TRP A 73 13.99 9.40 6.48
N HIS A 74 15.26 9.54 6.10
CA HIS A 74 15.69 9.56 4.71
C HIS A 74 15.33 8.26 3.99
N ARG A 75 15.57 7.12 4.63
CA ARG A 75 15.22 5.79 4.11
C ARG A 75 13.71 5.65 3.95
N LEU A 76 12.94 5.99 4.99
CA LEU A 76 11.46 5.95 4.93
C LEU A 76 10.91 6.79 3.78
N LYS A 77 11.47 7.98 3.56
CA LYS A 77 11.09 8.86 2.45
C LYS A 77 11.37 8.23 1.07
N MET A 78 12.48 7.51 0.92
CA MET A 78 12.92 6.98 -0.38
C MET A 78 12.36 5.61 -0.72
N HIS A 79 12.07 4.77 0.28
CA HIS A 79 11.77 3.36 0.07
C HIS A 79 10.43 2.89 0.63
N ASP A 80 9.96 3.46 1.75
CA ASP A 80 8.84 2.86 2.49
C ASP A 80 7.56 3.72 2.50
N ALA A 81 7.64 4.99 2.07
CA ALA A 81 6.49 5.89 2.04
C ALA A 81 5.54 5.56 0.87
N GLU A 82 4.34 5.07 1.18
CA GLU A 82 3.30 4.74 0.20
C GLU A 82 2.40 5.94 -0.14
N THR A 83 2.34 6.95 0.73
CA THR A 83 1.43 8.09 0.61
C THR A 83 2.17 9.43 0.57
N VAL A 84 1.56 10.43 -0.06
CA VAL A 84 2.09 11.81 -0.08
C VAL A 84 2.28 12.36 1.34
N SER A 85 1.36 12.02 2.27
CA SER A 85 1.49 12.42 3.67
C SER A 85 2.73 11.80 4.32
N GLN A 86 2.95 10.49 4.16
CA GLN A 86 4.15 9.82 4.66
C GLN A 86 5.45 10.38 4.08
N VAL A 87 5.48 10.66 2.77
CA VAL A 87 6.65 11.30 2.13
C VAL A 87 6.91 12.68 2.73
N THR A 88 5.84 13.45 2.96
CA THR A 88 5.92 14.80 3.53
C THR A 88 6.42 14.77 4.97
N THR A 89 5.86 13.90 5.81
CA THR A 89 6.31 13.70 7.19
C THR A 89 7.78 13.26 7.21
N ALA A 90 8.15 12.24 6.44
CA ALA A 90 9.52 11.75 6.41
C ALA A 90 10.52 12.79 5.88
N LYS A 91 10.12 13.63 4.92
CA LYS A 91 10.91 14.77 4.44
C LYS A 91 11.11 15.81 5.54
N TRP A 92 10.06 16.23 6.23
CA TRP A 92 10.16 17.22 7.31
C TRP A 92 11.03 16.72 8.45
N MET A 93 10.84 15.47 8.87
CA MET A 93 11.64 14.83 9.91
C MET A 93 13.11 14.71 9.51
N PHE A 94 13.40 14.30 8.28
CA PHE A 94 14.76 14.28 7.73
C PHE A 94 15.41 15.67 7.78
N VAL A 95 14.71 16.70 7.29
CA VAL A 95 15.26 18.07 7.26
C VAL A 95 15.47 18.62 8.66
N ALA A 96 14.51 18.44 9.57
CA ALA A 96 14.58 18.95 10.94
C ALA A 96 15.76 18.33 11.71
N LEU A 97 15.92 17.01 11.63
CA LEU A 97 17.01 16.31 12.31
C LEU A 97 18.37 16.56 11.63
N PHE A 98 18.41 16.69 10.30
CA PHE A 98 19.64 17.09 9.60
C PHE A 98 20.11 18.49 10.05
N ILE A 99 19.21 19.47 10.09
CA ILE A 99 19.53 20.82 10.59
C ILE A 99 20.01 20.75 12.04
N THR A 100 19.31 19.96 12.87
CA THR A 100 19.68 19.78 14.28
C THR A 100 21.09 19.20 14.42
N SER A 101 21.43 18.18 13.62
CA SER A 101 22.76 17.56 13.60
C SER A 101 23.86 18.55 13.19
N VAL A 102 23.61 19.36 12.15
CA VAL A 102 24.53 20.42 11.71
C VAL A 102 24.68 21.49 12.79
N CYS A 103 23.60 21.87 13.47
CA CYS A 103 23.65 22.81 14.59
C CYS A 103 24.47 22.27 15.77
N ILE A 104 24.27 21.01 16.15
CA ILE A 104 25.06 20.36 17.22
C ILE A 104 26.55 20.34 16.85
N SER A 105 26.86 19.97 15.60
CA SER A 105 28.25 19.96 15.12
C SER A 105 28.87 21.35 15.10
N GLY A 106 28.12 22.36 14.66
CA GLY A 106 28.55 23.76 14.71
C GLY A 106 28.78 24.25 16.14
N LEU A 107 27.90 23.89 17.07
CA LEU A 107 28.05 24.19 18.50
C LEU A 107 29.29 23.51 19.06
N TYR A 108 29.54 22.24 18.75
CA TYR A 108 30.72 21.52 19.20
C TYR A 108 32.02 22.21 18.78
N PHE A 109 32.20 22.47 17.48
CA PHE A 109 33.41 23.12 17.00
C PHE A 109 33.53 24.56 17.48
N GLY A 110 32.41 25.29 17.57
CA GLY A 110 32.38 26.64 18.14
C GLY A 110 32.86 26.66 19.59
N MET A 111 32.36 25.75 20.43
CA MET A 111 32.73 25.66 21.83
C MET A 111 34.15 25.14 22.04
N ALA A 112 34.56 24.11 21.29
CA ALA A 112 35.95 23.61 21.33
C ALA A 112 36.94 24.74 21.01
N THR A 113 36.61 25.60 20.04
CA THR A 113 37.43 26.77 19.68
C THR A 113 37.43 27.82 20.79
N LEU A 114 36.27 28.12 21.39
CA LEU A 114 36.16 29.09 22.48
C LEU A 114 36.85 28.65 23.78
N GLN A 115 36.79 27.35 24.11
CA GLN A 115 37.51 26.79 25.26
C GLN A 115 39.02 26.97 25.14
N VAL A 116 39.57 26.75 23.93
CA VAL A 116 41.00 26.95 23.65
C VAL A 116 41.39 28.43 23.72
N LEU A 117 40.51 29.34 23.36
CA LEU A 117 40.84 30.77 23.22
C LEU A 117 40.58 31.62 24.47
N PHE A 118 39.57 31.30 25.29
CA PHE A 118 39.02 32.26 26.25
C PHE A 118 38.77 31.75 27.67
N GLU A 119 39.27 30.56 28.06
CA GLU A 119 39.02 29.96 29.39
C GLU A 119 37.54 30.11 29.82
N VAL A 120 36.70 29.24 29.25
CA VAL A 120 35.24 29.27 29.46
C VAL A 120 34.91 29.21 30.95
N SER A 121 34.20 30.22 31.46
CA SER A 121 33.81 30.30 32.87
C SER A 121 32.83 29.18 33.27
N GLU A 122 32.84 28.79 34.54
CA GLU A 122 31.95 27.73 35.06
C GLU A 122 30.47 27.97 34.75
N GLY A 123 30.03 29.23 34.72
CA GLY A 123 28.66 29.59 34.36
C GLY A 123 28.28 29.19 32.93
N ALA A 124 29.21 29.28 31.98
CA ALA A 124 28.98 28.88 30.58
C ALA A 124 28.86 27.35 30.44
N MET A 125 29.60 26.57 31.23
CA MET A 125 29.47 25.10 31.24
C MET A 125 28.07 24.63 31.65
N TRP A 126 27.42 25.33 32.59
CA TRP A 126 26.04 25.01 32.98
C TRP A 126 25.05 25.19 31.81
N TYR A 127 25.15 26.30 31.07
CA TYR A 127 24.30 26.54 29.90
C TYR A 127 24.52 25.48 28.82
N LEU A 128 25.77 25.07 28.58
CA LEU A 128 26.09 24.03 27.60
C LEU A 128 25.48 22.68 27.96
N ASN A 129 25.57 22.29 29.23
CA ASN A 129 24.93 21.07 29.71
C ASN A 129 23.40 21.12 29.56
N LEU A 130 22.80 22.28 29.81
CA LEU A 130 21.36 22.49 29.58
C LEU A 130 21.00 22.38 28.10
N PHE A 131 21.79 23.00 27.21
CA PHE A 131 21.60 22.88 25.77
C PHE A 131 21.76 21.43 25.31
N ALA A 132 22.79 20.73 25.79
CA ALA A 132 22.99 19.32 25.48
C ALA A 132 21.79 18.47 25.91
N LEU A 133 21.24 18.72 27.10
CA LEU A 133 20.02 18.04 27.55
C LEU A 133 18.82 18.31 26.62
N ILE A 134 18.64 19.56 26.17
CA ILE A 134 17.57 19.93 25.23
C ILE A 134 17.78 19.24 23.88
N PHE A 135 18.99 19.30 23.32
CA PHE A 135 19.34 18.67 22.06
C PHE A 135 19.33 17.14 22.13
N LEU A 136 19.37 16.56 23.33
CA LEU A 136 19.23 15.13 23.54
C LEU A 136 17.76 14.70 23.66
N THR A 137 16.94 15.48 24.35
CA THR A 137 15.54 15.13 24.66
C THR A 137 14.56 15.56 23.57
N ALA A 138 14.73 16.74 22.98
CA ALA A 138 13.81 17.26 21.96
C ALA A 138 13.77 16.37 20.71
N PRO A 139 14.90 15.88 20.16
CA PRO A 139 14.87 14.93 19.06
C PRO A 139 14.18 13.61 19.40
N VAL A 140 14.26 13.10 20.63
CA VAL A 140 13.51 11.90 21.04
C VAL A 140 12.01 12.14 20.90
N ILE A 141 11.50 13.24 21.46
CA ILE A 141 10.08 13.59 21.41
C ILE A 141 9.62 13.75 19.96
N VAL A 142 10.38 14.52 19.18
CA VAL A 142 10.09 14.77 17.76
C VAL A 142 10.06 13.46 16.97
N ASN A 143 11.02 12.56 17.19
CA ASN A 143 11.03 11.24 16.55
C ASN A 143 9.81 10.39 16.90
N ILE A 144 9.41 10.35 18.17
CA ILE A 144 8.22 9.60 18.62
C ILE A 144 6.96 10.14 17.97
N VAL A 145 6.76 11.47 18.01
CA VAL A 145 5.59 12.14 17.43
C VAL A 145 5.57 11.95 15.91
N GLY A 146 6.71 12.15 15.26
CA GLY A 146 6.86 11.95 13.82
C GLY A 146 6.54 10.52 13.41
N TYR A 147 7.05 9.53 14.15
CA TYR A 147 6.79 8.11 13.90
C TYR A 147 5.31 7.77 14.05
N HIS A 148 4.68 8.26 15.11
CA HIS A 148 3.24 8.09 15.32
C HIS A 148 2.42 8.68 14.17
N HIS A 149 2.74 9.90 13.73
CA HIS A 149 2.06 10.54 12.61
C HIS A 149 2.28 9.81 11.28
N TYR A 150 3.50 9.32 11.04
CA TYR A 150 3.82 8.52 9.85
C TYR A 150 3.02 7.21 9.81
N PHE A 151 2.91 6.51 10.93
CA PHE A 151 2.23 5.22 11.02
C PHE A 151 0.70 5.35 10.98
N THR A 152 0.12 6.34 11.66
CA THR A 152 -1.34 6.57 11.61
C THR A 152 -1.82 6.89 10.20
N ASN A 153 -1.03 7.63 9.42
CA ASN A 153 -1.32 7.90 8.01
C ASN A 153 -1.23 6.63 7.13
N SER A 154 -0.33 5.68 7.45
CA SER A 154 -0.24 4.41 6.73
C SER A 154 -1.47 3.55 6.96
N LEU A 155 -1.93 3.46 8.21
CA LEU A 155 -3.13 2.70 8.58
C LEU A 155 -4.38 3.26 7.90
N ALA A 156 -4.53 4.58 7.88
CA ALA A 156 -5.67 5.22 7.21
C ALA A 156 -5.68 4.90 5.71
N ALA A 157 -4.53 4.96 5.04
CA ALA A 157 -4.42 4.65 3.62
C ALA A 157 -4.69 3.16 3.32
N GLN A 158 -4.19 2.24 4.16
CA GLN A 158 -4.47 0.81 4.03
C GLN A 158 -5.97 0.52 4.23
N GLN A 159 -6.62 1.15 5.20
CA GLN A 159 -8.06 1.03 5.39
C GLN A 159 -8.84 1.56 4.18
N GLN A 160 -8.41 2.67 3.57
CA GLN A 160 -9.03 3.20 2.36
C GLN A 160 -8.85 2.27 1.16
N LYS A 161 -7.65 1.69 0.97
CA LYS A 161 -7.39 0.68 -0.07
C LYS A 161 -8.31 -0.53 0.09
N LYS A 162 -8.38 -1.12 1.30
CA LYS A 162 -9.29 -2.24 1.58
C LYS A 162 -10.76 -1.89 1.33
N ARG A 163 -11.20 -0.69 1.70
CA ARG A 163 -12.57 -0.22 1.41
C ARG A 163 -12.83 -0.01 -0.08
N ALA A 164 -11.80 0.33 -0.87
CA ALA A 164 -11.92 0.44 -2.31
C ALA A 164 -11.99 -0.95 -2.95
N GLU A 165 -11.15 -1.89 -2.52
CA GLU A 165 -11.17 -3.29 -2.96
C GLU A 165 -12.52 -3.96 -2.68
N ILE A 166 -13.09 -3.78 -1.48
CA ILE A 166 -14.42 -4.30 -1.14
C ILE A 166 -15.49 -3.70 -2.05
N ARG A 167 -15.42 -2.40 -2.35
CA ARG A 167 -16.38 -1.75 -3.25
C ARG A 167 -16.26 -2.27 -4.68
N GLN A 168 -15.04 -2.54 -5.14
CA GLN A 168 -14.81 -3.14 -6.45
C GLN A 168 -15.34 -4.57 -6.51
N LEU A 169 -15.05 -5.40 -5.50
CA LEU A 169 -15.59 -6.76 -5.40
C LEU A 169 -17.12 -6.77 -5.40
N MET A 170 -17.76 -5.85 -4.66
CA MET A 170 -19.23 -5.72 -4.66
C MET A 170 -19.78 -5.34 -6.04
N ALA A 171 -19.13 -4.39 -6.73
CA ALA A 171 -19.52 -4.00 -8.08
C ALA A 171 -19.36 -5.16 -9.08
N ASP A 172 -18.26 -5.91 -9.00
CA ASP A 172 -18.02 -7.08 -9.86
C ASP A 172 -19.06 -8.18 -9.61
N THR A 173 -19.45 -8.41 -8.35
CA THR A 173 -20.52 -9.39 -8.03
C THR A 173 -21.89 -8.94 -8.53
N GLN A 174 -22.19 -7.63 -8.46
CA GLN A 174 -23.46 -7.10 -8.97
C GLN A 174 -23.53 -7.21 -10.49
N LEU A 175 -22.44 -6.88 -11.20
CA LEU A 175 -22.37 -7.05 -12.65
C LEU A 175 -22.55 -8.51 -13.06
N ALA A 176 -21.91 -9.45 -12.35
CA ALA A 176 -22.07 -10.87 -12.63
C ALA A 176 -23.51 -11.38 -12.34
N GLU A 177 -24.21 -10.79 -11.39
CA GLU A 177 -25.61 -11.10 -11.10
C GLU A 177 -26.55 -10.51 -12.16
N ASP A 178 -26.32 -9.27 -12.58
CA ASP A 178 -27.07 -8.61 -13.65
C ASP A 178 -26.90 -9.33 -14.99
N GLU A 179 -25.68 -9.78 -15.33
CA GLU A 179 -25.41 -10.60 -16.52
C GLU A 179 -26.19 -11.92 -16.46
N ARG A 180 -26.20 -12.60 -15.31
CA ARG A 180 -26.98 -13.84 -15.13
C ARG A 180 -28.49 -13.62 -15.28
N LEU A 181 -29.01 -12.51 -14.75
CA LEU A 181 -30.42 -12.18 -14.89
C LEU A 181 -30.78 -11.87 -16.35
N ALA A 182 -29.91 -11.16 -17.06
CA ALA A 182 -30.09 -10.89 -18.48
C ALA A 182 -30.10 -12.18 -19.32
N ASP A 183 -29.20 -13.11 -19.03
CA ASP A 183 -29.15 -14.42 -19.71
C ASP A 183 -30.44 -15.22 -19.48
N LEU A 184 -30.97 -15.22 -18.24
CA LEU A 184 -32.24 -15.87 -17.92
C LEU A 184 -33.43 -15.23 -18.63
N GLU A 185 -33.47 -13.89 -18.75
CA GLU A 185 -34.52 -13.19 -19.50
C GLU A 185 -34.47 -13.52 -21.00
N VAL A 186 -33.27 -13.67 -21.57
CA VAL A 186 -33.11 -14.09 -22.97
C VAL A 186 -33.61 -15.53 -23.15
N GLU A 187 -33.24 -16.44 -22.26
CA GLU A 187 -33.69 -17.84 -22.31
C GLU A 187 -35.22 -17.95 -22.20
N ASP A 188 -35.85 -17.20 -21.28
CA ASP A 188 -37.30 -17.19 -21.12
C ASP A 188 -38.01 -16.58 -22.34
N ARG A 189 -37.44 -15.55 -22.97
CA ARG A 189 -37.95 -15.01 -24.25
C ARG A 189 -37.84 -16.02 -25.38
N GLU A 190 -36.72 -16.74 -25.50
CA GLU A 190 -36.56 -17.76 -26.53
C GLU A 190 -37.55 -18.91 -26.35
N ARG A 191 -37.78 -19.37 -25.12
CA ARG A 191 -38.83 -20.36 -24.81
C ARG A 191 -40.22 -19.86 -25.20
N ALA A 192 -40.57 -18.62 -24.84
CA ALA A 192 -41.86 -18.03 -25.21
C ALA A 192 -42.02 -17.96 -26.74
N LEU A 193 -40.97 -17.56 -27.47
CA LEU A 193 -40.98 -17.52 -28.94
C LEU A 193 -41.09 -18.92 -29.57
N ALA A 194 -40.47 -19.94 -28.96
CA ALA A 194 -40.59 -21.33 -29.40
C ALA A 194 -42.03 -21.83 -29.29
N ASP A 195 -42.75 -21.48 -28.22
CA ASP A 195 -44.16 -21.82 -28.02
C ASP A 195 -45.10 -21.11 -29.01
N PHE A 196 -44.81 -19.87 -29.40
CA PHE A 196 -45.62 -19.13 -30.39
C PHE A 196 -45.38 -19.54 -31.84
N ARG A 197 -44.20 -20.10 -32.16
CA ARG A 197 -43.85 -20.54 -33.52
C ARG A 197 -44.87 -21.51 -34.15
N PRO A 198 -45.30 -22.60 -33.48
CA PRO A 198 -46.27 -23.52 -34.07
C PRO A 198 -47.63 -22.86 -34.32
N LEU A 199 -48.08 -21.94 -33.45
CA LEU A 199 -49.34 -21.20 -33.62
C LEU A 199 -49.33 -20.32 -34.87
N ILE A 200 -48.21 -19.64 -35.13
CA ILE A 200 -48.05 -18.82 -36.34
C ILE A 200 -47.99 -19.68 -37.60
N GLN A 201 -47.29 -20.83 -37.54
CA GLN A 201 -47.28 -21.80 -38.64
C GLN A 201 -48.69 -22.32 -38.94
N ASP A 202 -49.43 -22.73 -37.90
CA ASP A 202 -50.81 -23.20 -38.06
C ASP A 202 -51.73 -22.14 -38.66
N GLN A 203 -51.66 -20.88 -38.20
CA GLN A 203 -52.47 -19.80 -38.78
C GLN A 203 -52.14 -19.56 -40.25
N ARG A 204 -50.86 -19.53 -40.60
CA ARG A 204 -50.41 -19.33 -41.98
C ARG A 204 -50.81 -20.51 -42.88
N ASP A 205 -50.66 -21.73 -42.39
CA ASP A 205 -51.02 -22.94 -43.13
C ASP A 205 -52.55 -23.01 -43.33
N ASN A 206 -53.34 -22.57 -42.34
CA ASN A 206 -54.79 -22.45 -42.43
C ASN A 206 -55.23 -21.32 -43.39
N GLU A 207 -54.60 -20.15 -43.36
CA GLU A 207 -54.87 -19.08 -44.33
C GLU A 207 -54.53 -19.50 -45.76
N PHE A 208 -53.39 -20.17 -45.95
CA PHE A 208 -52.95 -20.65 -47.25
C PHE A 208 -53.94 -21.68 -47.81
N ARG A 209 -54.43 -22.60 -46.97
CA ARG A 209 -55.50 -23.54 -47.35
C ARG A 209 -56.78 -22.82 -47.75
N ARG A 210 -57.27 -21.86 -46.96
CA ARG A 210 -58.45 -21.05 -47.29
C ARG A 210 -58.33 -20.38 -48.66
N ARG A 211 -57.17 -19.76 -48.94
CA ARG A 211 -56.93 -19.11 -50.24
C ARG A 211 -56.87 -20.12 -51.39
N LEU A 212 -56.32 -21.31 -51.16
CA LEU A 212 -56.33 -22.39 -52.16
C LEU A 212 -57.75 -22.88 -52.46
N GLU A 213 -58.59 -23.05 -51.43
CA GLU A 213 -60.00 -23.42 -51.59
C GLU A 213 -60.76 -22.36 -52.40
N GLU A 214 -60.56 -21.06 -52.09
CA GLU A 214 -61.17 -19.95 -52.83
C GLU A 214 -60.73 -19.91 -54.31
N LEU A 215 -59.45 -20.17 -54.60
CA LEU A 215 -58.91 -20.06 -55.97
C LEU A 215 -59.19 -21.28 -56.85
N THR A 216 -59.32 -22.48 -56.27
CA THR A 216 -59.45 -23.73 -57.04
C THR A 216 -60.86 -24.31 -57.04
N GLY A 217 -61.75 -23.88 -56.15
CA GLY A 217 -63.12 -24.41 -56.04
C GLY A 217 -63.18 -25.88 -55.61
N LEU A 218 -62.05 -26.48 -55.24
CA LEU A 218 -61.91 -27.84 -54.75
C LEU A 218 -61.87 -27.79 -53.23
N GLN A 219 -62.89 -28.36 -52.60
CA GLN A 219 -62.98 -28.52 -51.15
C GLN A 219 -61.94 -29.60 -50.74
N ILE A 220 -60.84 -29.18 -50.12
CA ILE A 220 -59.81 -30.12 -49.67
C ILE A 220 -60.28 -30.70 -48.33
N ASP A 221 -60.96 -31.85 -48.38
CA ASP A 221 -61.42 -32.55 -47.19
C ASP A 221 -60.23 -32.86 -46.26
N THR A 222 -60.33 -32.34 -45.04
CA THR A 222 -59.35 -32.50 -43.96
C THR A 222 -58.95 -33.97 -43.80
N PRO A 223 -57.65 -34.33 -43.82
CA PRO A 223 -57.25 -35.66 -43.41
C PRO A 223 -57.63 -35.85 -41.94
N ARG A 224 -58.50 -36.84 -41.71
CA ARG A 224 -58.96 -37.33 -40.42
C ARG A 224 -57.77 -37.47 -39.47
N GLN A 225 -57.69 -36.64 -38.44
CA GLN A 225 -56.74 -36.81 -37.35
C GLN A 225 -56.92 -38.21 -36.75
N LEU A 226 -55.88 -39.03 -36.83
CA LEU A 226 -55.82 -40.31 -36.11
C LEU A 226 -55.85 -40.03 -34.61
N PRO A 227 -56.58 -40.84 -33.81
CA PRO A 227 -56.68 -40.64 -32.37
C PRO A 227 -55.31 -40.89 -31.73
N SER A 228 -54.70 -39.84 -31.18
CA SER A 228 -53.58 -40.00 -30.25
C SER A 228 -54.11 -40.65 -28.98
N MET A 229 -53.78 -41.92 -28.77
CA MET A 229 -54.12 -42.63 -27.54
C MET A 229 -53.54 -41.91 -26.32
N ALA A 230 -54.38 -41.78 -25.31
CA ALA A 230 -54.10 -41.15 -24.05
C ALA A 230 -53.17 -41.98 -23.16
N ALA A 231 -52.33 -41.24 -22.43
CA ALA A 231 -52.01 -41.36 -21.00
C ALA A 231 -51.39 -42.65 -20.44
N SER A 232 -50.21 -42.49 -19.86
CA SER A 232 -49.86 -43.11 -18.56
C SER A 232 -48.88 -42.22 -17.78
N GLN A 233 -49.41 -41.49 -16.78
CA GLN A 233 -48.75 -41.27 -15.48
C GLN A 233 -49.24 -42.39 -14.52
N PRO A 234 -48.78 -42.58 -13.27
CA PRO A 234 -47.64 -42.03 -12.49
C PRO A 234 -46.82 -43.15 -11.75
N ASN A 235 -45.66 -42.80 -11.15
CA ASN A 235 -45.01 -43.43 -9.97
C ASN A 235 -43.56 -42.93 -9.90
N GLU A 236 -42.86 -42.75 -8.79
CA GLU A 236 -43.13 -42.94 -7.36
C GLU A 236 -42.00 -42.18 -6.62
N VAL A 237 -42.34 -41.67 -5.45
CA VAL A 237 -41.42 -41.15 -4.44
C VAL A 237 -40.57 -42.30 -3.90
N ARG A 238 -39.24 -42.15 -3.85
CA ARG A 238 -38.39 -42.91 -2.91
C ARG A 238 -37.18 -42.10 -2.48
N GLY A 239 -37.18 -41.75 -1.20
CA GLY A 239 -36.04 -41.15 -0.52
C GLY A 239 -35.02 -42.16 0.01
N LEU A 240 -34.08 -41.61 0.79
CA LEU A 240 -33.16 -42.21 1.77
C LEU A 240 -31.85 -42.83 1.25
N ARG A 241 -30.75 -42.08 1.40
CA ARG A 241 -29.63 -42.31 2.36
C ARG A 241 -28.52 -41.28 2.08
N ASP A 242 -28.18 -40.39 3.02
CA ASP A 242 -27.24 -40.61 4.14
C ASP A 242 -25.93 -41.31 3.73
N ALA A 243 -24.82 -40.54 3.66
CA ALA A 243 -23.56 -40.80 4.37
C ALA A 243 -22.41 -39.91 3.85
N GLY A 244 -21.68 -39.26 4.78
CA GLY A 244 -20.43 -38.52 4.56
C GLY A 244 -20.60 -37.04 4.90
N GLU A 245 -20.66 -36.60 6.16
CA GLU A 245 -19.66 -36.78 7.23
C GLU A 245 -18.21 -36.52 6.77
N GLY A 246 -17.60 -35.49 7.36
CA GLY A 246 -16.18 -35.14 7.27
C GLY A 246 -15.97 -33.75 6.64
N GLY A 247 -15.64 -32.68 7.36
CA GLY A 247 -15.22 -32.59 8.74
C GLY A 247 -15.00 -31.13 9.11
N GLU A 248 -14.97 -30.92 10.40
CA GLU A 248 -14.79 -29.65 11.09
C GLU A 248 -13.54 -28.87 10.68
N ARG A 249 -13.66 -27.55 10.87
CA ARG A 249 -12.57 -26.58 11.03
C ARG A 249 -11.68 -26.95 12.27
N PRO A 250 -10.89 -26.01 12.81
CA PRO A 250 -9.59 -25.48 12.41
C PRO A 250 -8.49 -25.87 13.43
N ASN A 251 -7.20 -25.59 13.18
CA ASN A 251 -6.22 -25.17 14.21
C ASN A 251 -4.80 -25.06 13.63
N SER A 252 -4.29 -23.82 13.56
CA SER A 252 -2.95 -23.33 13.97
C SER A 252 -2.58 -22.10 13.17
#